data_AF-A0A5P0JIZ5-F1
#
_entry.id   AF-A0A5P0JIZ5-F1
#
_cell.length_a   1.000
_cell.length_b   1.000
_cell.length_c   1.000
_cell.angle_alpha   90.00
_cell.angle_beta   90.00
_cell.angle_gamma   90.00
#
_symmetry.space_group_name_H-M   'P 1'
#
loop_
_entity.id
_entity.type
_entity.pdbx_description
1 polymer ?
#
loop_
_entity_poly.entity_id
_entity_poly.type
_entity_poly.pdbx_seq_one_letter_code
_entity_poly.pdbx_strand_id
1 'polypeptide(L)'
;LGITVYHQNRKGSASSTDLSPQAIARTVQAALDIARYTSPDPCAGVADKELLAFEAPDLDLFHPAEVSPDEAIELAARAEQAALQADKRITNTEGGSFNSHYGVKVFGNSHGMLQGYCSTRHSLSSCVIAEENGDMERDYAYTIGRAM
;
A
#
# COMPACT_ATOMS: atom_id res chain seq x y z
N LEU A 1 -5.47 -4.45 10.99
CA LEU A 1 -5.10 -3.86 12.30
C LEU A 1 -3.74 -4.40 12.73
N GLY A 2 -2.83 -3.56 13.21
CA GLY A 2 -1.61 -3.97 13.90
C GLY A 2 -1.46 -3.19 15.20
N ILE A 3 -0.97 -3.84 16.25
CA ILE A 3 -0.67 -3.20 17.54
C ILE A 3 0.73 -3.59 17.98
N THR A 4 1.44 -2.64 18.58
CA THR A 4 2.67 -2.90 19.35
C THR A 4 2.47 -2.37 20.76
N VAL A 5 2.79 -3.19 21.76
CA VAL A 5 2.67 -2.86 23.18
C VAL A 5 4.05 -2.85 23.83
N TYR A 6 4.18 -2.05 24.89
CA TYR A 6 5.42 -1.90 25.64
C TYR A 6 5.15 -2.07 27.14
N HIS A 7 5.94 -2.89 27.82
CA HIS A 7 5.88 -3.08 29.27
C HIS A 7 7.28 -3.37 29.81
N GLN A 8 7.76 -2.59 30.80
CA GLN A 8 9.13 -2.71 31.33
C GLN A 8 10.21 -2.69 30.23
N ASN A 9 10.07 -1.80 29.24
CA ASN A 9 10.93 -1.71 28.05
C ASN A 9 10.94 -2.98 27.16
N ARG A 10 10.01 -3.91 27.35
CA ARG A 10 9.83 -5.10 26.49
C ARG A 10 8.74 -4.82 25.47
N LYS A 11 8.92 -5.23 24.21
CA LYS A 11 7.98 -4.98 23.12
C LYS A 11 7.29 -6.26 22.65
N GLY A 12 6.03 -6.16 22.27
CA GLY A 12 5.32 -7.25 21.59
C GLY A 12 4.39 -6.71 20.53
N SER A 13 4.29 -7.40 19.39
CA SER A 13 3.50 -6.96 18.24
C SER A 13 2.61 -8.08 17.73
N ALA A 14 1.40 -7.73 17.31
CA ALA A 14 0.46 -8.66 16.69
C ALA A 14 -0.43 -7.93 15.67
N SER A 15 -1.00 -8.67 14.72
CA SER A 15 -1.86 -8.13 13.67
C SER A 15 -3.02 -9.05 13.31
N SER A 16 -4.12 -8.47 12.82
CA SER A 16 -5.33 -9.17 12.36
C SER A 16 -5.98 -8.42 11.19
N THR A 17 -6.56 -9.15 10.24
CA THR A 17 -7.45 -8.62 9.19
C THR A 17 -8.91 -8.52 9.65
N ASP A 18 -9.30 -9.23 10.72
CA ASP A 18 -10.59 -9.10 11.39
C ASP A 18 -10.53 -7.96 12.42
N LEU A 19 -11.46 -6.99 12.30
CA LEU A 19 -11.59 -5.81 13.17
C LEU A 19 -12.74 -5.95 14.18
N SER A 20 -13.35 -7.13 14.33
CA SER A 20 -14.35 -7.36 15.35
C SER A 20 -13.78 -7.12 16.76
N PRO A 21 -14.57 -6.65 17.74
CA PRO A 21 -14.08 -6.39 19.09
C PRO A 21 -13.40 -7.60 19.74
N GLN A 22 -13.88 -8.81 19.45
CA GLN A 22 -13.28 -10.04 19.95
C GLN A 22 -11.91 -10.32 19.31
N ALA A 23 -11.76 -10.11 18.00
CA ALA A 23 -10.48 -10.25 17.33
C ALA A 23 -9.47 -9.22 17.85
N ILE A 24 -9.91 -7.97 18.06
CA ILE A 24 -9.07 -6.92 18.67
C ILE A 24 -8.57 -7.37 20.05
N ALA A 25 -9.46 -7.84 20.93
CA ALA A 25 -9.09 -8.31 22.26
C ALA A 25 -8.04 -9.45 22.20
N ARG A 26 -8.23 -10.42 21.30
CA ARG A 26 -7.26 -11.52 21.09
C ARG A 26 -5.93 -11.01 20.55
N THR A 27 -5.93 -10.09 19.60
CA THR A 27 -4.70 -9.49 19.04
C THR A 27 -3.92 -8.71 20.10
N VAL A 28 -4.61 -7.94 20.95
CA VAL A 28 -4.00 -7.22 22.08
C VAL A 28 -3.38 -8.22 23.06
N GLN A 29 -4.11 -9.27 23.45
CA GLN A 29 -3.60 -10.30 24.35
C GLN A 29 -2.35 -10.98 23.79
N ALA A 30 -2.36 -11.35 22.50
CA ALA A 30 -1.20 -11.96 21.85
C ALA A 30 0.04 -11.05 21.89
N ALA A 31 -0.13 -9.74 21.63
CA ALA A 31 0.97 -8.77 21.72
C ALA A 31 1.52 -8.65 23.16
N LEU A 32 0.63 -8.65 24.16
CA LEU A 32 1.02 -8.62 25.58
C LEU A 32 1.77 -9.90 25.99
N ASP A 33 1.30 -11.06 25.56
CA ASP A 33 1.95 -12.34 25.82
C ASP A 33 3.37 -12.36 25.23
N ILE A 34 3.56 -11.87 24.00
CA ILE A 34 4.89 -11.72 23.40
C ILE A 34 5.77 -10.80 24.27
N ALA A 35 5.27 -9.62 24.65
CA ALA A 35 6.04 -8.64 25.42
C ALA A 35 6.55 -9.23 26.75
N ARG A 36 5.81 -10.16 27.38
CA ARG A 36 6.25 -10.83 28.62
C ARG A 36 7.50 -11.69 28.45
N TYR A 37 7.72 -12.27 27.26
CA TYR A 37 8.85 -13.17 26.99
C TYR A 37 10.04 -12.47 26.30
N THR A 38 9.83 -11.30 25.69
CA THR A 38 10.93 -10.53 25.07
C THR A 38 11.80 -9.82 26.10
N SER A 39 13.05 -9.51 25.76
CA SER A 39 14.00 -8.83 26.66
C SER A 39 13.75 -7.31 26.75
N PRO A 40 14.13 -6.65 27.85
CA PRO A 40 14.08 -5.19 27.95
C PRO A 40 15.04 -4.52 26.97
N ASP A 41 14.56 -3.50 26.27
CA ASP A 41 15.29 -2.65 25.34
C ASP A 41 14.92 -1.18 25.61
N PRO A 42 15.76 -0.40 26.33
CA PRO A 42 15.44 0.97 26.71
C PRO A 42 15.24 1.94 25.52
N CYS A 43 15.70 1.58 24.32
CA CYS A 43 15.48 2.38 23.12
C CYS A 43 14.10 2.12 22.49
N ALA A 44 13.38 1.09 22.94
CA ALA A 44 12.07 0.74 22.45
C ALA A 44 10.97 1.49 23.23
N GLY A 45 10.11 2.21 22.52
CA GLY A 45 8.98 2.90 23.13
C GLY A 45 8.06 3.54 22.09
N VAL A 46 7.00 4.16 22.58
CA VAL A 46 6.20 5.09 21.78
C VAL A 46 7.08 6.32 21.49
N ALA A 47 6.93 6.92 20.31
CA ALA A 47 7.64 8.14 19.98
C ALA A 47 7.32 9.26 20.98
N ASP A 48 8.31 10.12 21.25
CA ASP A 48 8.16 11.25 22.16
C ASP A 48 6.95 12.11 21.78
N LYS A 49 6.17 12.47 22.79
CA LYS A 49 4.87 13.12 22.61
C LYS A 49 4.99 14.43 21.82
N GLU A 50 6.05 15.18 22.05
CA GLU A 50 6.31 16.49 21.46
C GLU A 50 6.60 16.41 19.95
N LEU A 51 6.89 15.20 19.43
CA LEU A 51 7.16 14.93 18.02
C LEU A 51 5.92 14.41 17.27
N LEU A 52 4.80 14.18 17.97
CA LEU A 52 3.59 13.63 17.38
C LEU A 52 2.77 14.70 16.64
N ALA A 53 2.32 14.36 15.44
CA ALA A 53 1.41 15.19 14.65
C ALA A 53 -0.05 15.07 15.15
N PHE A 54 -0.34 15.62 16.33
CA PHE A 54 -1.69 15.63 16.90
C PHE A 54 -2.70 16.38 16.03
N GLU A 55 -2.25 17.43 15.35
CA GLU A 55 -2.98 18.18 14.31
C GLU A 55 -2.35 17.87 12.95
N ALA A 56 -2.61 16.66 12.45
CA ALA A 56 -2.08 16.25 11.15
C ALA A 56 -2.72 17.10 10.03
N PRO A 57 -1.93 17.73 9.14
CA PRO A 57 -2.49 18.55 8.07
C PRO A 57 -3.25 17.70 7.05
N ASP A 58 -4.29 18.28 6.45
CA ASP A 58 -4.85 17.73 5.23
C ASP A 58 -3.88 17.98 4.07
N LEU A 59 -3.52 16.92 3.37
CA LEU A 59 -2.55 16.93 2.28
C LEU A 59 -3.20 16.72 0.91
N ASP A 60 -4.54 16.73 0.84
CA ASP A 60 -5.30 16.55 -0.40
C ASP A 60 -4.85 15.31 -1.19
N LEU A 61 -4.80 14.15 -0.52
CA LEU A 61 -4.27 12.91 -1.10
C LEU A 61 -5.34 12.01 -1.72
N PHE A 62 -6.61 12.41 -1.63
CA PHE A 62 -7.78 11.58 -1.90
C PHE A 62 -8.58 12.14 -3.08
N HIS A 63 -8.33 11.59 -4.26
CA HIS A 63 -9.04 11.92 -5.50
C HIS A 63 -9.65 10.63 -6.09
N PRO A 64 -10.83 10.22 -5.60
CA PRO A 64 -11.48 8.99 -6.04
C PRO A 64 -11.94 9.10 -7.48
N ALA A 65 -11.95 7.97 -8.17
CA ALA A 65 -12.51 7.83 -9.50
C ALA A 65 -13.40 6.58 -9.52
N GLU A 66 -14.63 6.73 -10.00
CA GLU A 66 -15.50 5.59 -10.29
C GLU A 66 -15.12 5.07 -11.67
N VAL A 67 -14.23 4.06 -11.70
CA VAL A 67 -13.82 3.38 -12.93
C VAL A 67 -14.48 2.01 -12.95
N SER A 68 -15.35 1.80 -13.92
CA SER A 68 -15.95 0.49 -14.14
C SER A 68 -14.90 -0.53 -14.62
N PRO A 69 -15.15 -1.84 -14.45
CA PRO A 69 -14.26 -2.86 -14.99
C PRO A 69 -14.02 -2.71 -16.50
N ASP A 70 -15.04 -2.32 -17.28
CA ASP A 70 -14.92 -2.17 -18.74
C ASP A 70 -14.03 -0.97 -19.10
N GLU A 71 -14.17 0.16 -18.40
CA GLU A 71 -13.28 1.32 -18.60
C GLU A 71 -11.83 0.99 -18.21
N ALA A 72 -11.63 0.23 -17.14
CA ALA A 72 -10.31 -0.24 -16.72
C ALA A 72 -9.66 -1.15 -17.77
N ILE A 73 -10.43 -2.09 -18.35
CA ILE A 73 -9.99 -2.96 -19.44
C ILE A 73 -9.59 -2.11 -20.65
N GLU A 74 -10.41 -1.13 -21.04
CA GLU A 74 -10.13 -0.26 -22.18
C GLU A 74 -8.83 0.56 -21.98
N LEU A 75 -8.60 1.10 -20.77
CA LEU A 75 -7.37 1.82 -20.46
C LEU A 75 -6.12 0.93 -20.59
N ALA A 76 -6.18 -0.28 -20.02
CA ALA A 76 -5.09 -1.26 -20.12
C ALA A 76 -4.84 -1.70 -21.56
N ALA A 77 -5.90 -2.02 -22.31
CA ALA A 77 -5.84 -2.44 -23.70
C ALA A 77 -5.25 -1.34 -24.59
N ARG A 78 -5.63 -0.07 -24.40
CA ARG A 78 -5.08 1.05 -25.16
C ARG A 78 -3.57 1.21 -24.95
N ALA A 79 -3.07 1.05 -23.73
CA ALA A 79 -1.65 1.11 -23.44
C ALA A 79 -0.87 -0.01 -24.14
N GLU A 80 -1.36 -1.24 -24.03
CA GLU A 80 -0.77 -2.41 -24.67
C GLU A 80 -0.78 -2.30 -26.21
N GLN A 81 -1.93 -1.97 -26.79
CA GLN A 81 -2.09 -1.84 -28.25
C GLN A 81 -1.20 -0.75 -28.83
N ALA A 82 -1.05 0.39 -28.14
CA ALA A 82 -0.14 1.44 -28.56
C ALA A 82 1.32 0.96 -28.61
N ALA A 83 1.75 0.14 -27.64
CA ALA A 83 3.08 -0.44 -27.62
C ALA A 83 3.25 -1.50 -28.73
N LEU A 84 2.32 -2.44 -28.88
CA LEU A 84 2.35 -3.49 -29.90
C LEU A 84 2.41 -2.95 -31.34
N GLN A 85 1.77 -1.79 -31.59
CA GLN A 85 1.72 -1.17 -32.92
C GLN A 85 2.94 -0.27 -33.22
N ALA A 86 3.83 -0.04 -32.25
CA ALA A 86 4.91 0.93 -32.37
C ALA A 86 6.05 0.46 -33.30
N ASP A 87 6.38 -0.83 -33.30
CA ASP A 87 7.45 -1.41 -34.11
C ASP A 87 7.15 -2.89 -34.43
N LYS A 88 7.40 -3.30 -35.68
CA LYS A 88 7.20 -4.68 -36.15
C LYS A 88 8.05 -5.73 -35.42
N ARG A 89 9.14 -5.31 -34.76
CA ARG A 89 10.00 -6.18 -33.96
C ARG A 89 9.34 -6.58 -32.65
N ILE A 90 8.30 -5.88 -32.22
CA ILE A 90 7.51 -6.27 -31.05
C ILE A 90 6.61 -7.44 -31.45
N THR A 91 7.02 -8.64 -31.06
CA THR A 91 6.40 -9.90 -31.50
C THR A 91 5.57 -10.57 -30.42
N ASN A 92 5.70 -10.15 -29.14
CA ASN A 92 4.98 -10.73 -28.02
C ASN A 92 4.75 -9.70 -26.89
N THR A 93 3.95 -10.04 -25.88
CA THR A 93 3.58 -9.12 -24.80
C THR A 93 3.31 -9.82 -23.45
N GLU A 94 3.55 -9.10 -22.35
CA GLU A 94 3.11 -9.47 -21.00
C GLU A 94 1.86 -8.68 -20.55
N GLY A 95 1.22 -7.93 -21.46
CA GLY A 95 -0.09 -7.31 -21.28
C GLY A 95 -0.07 -5.85 -20.82
N GLY A 96 -1.25 -5.24 -20.93
CA GLY A 96 -1.60 -3.98 -20.26
C GLY A 96 -2.13 -4.21 -18.84
N SER A 97 -1.88 -3.26 -17.94
CA SER A 97 -2.40 -3.30 -16.57
C SER A 97 -2.86 -1.92 -16.12
N PHE A 98 -4.08 -1.86 -15.58
CA PHE A 98 -4.63 -0.69 -14.90
C PHE A 98 -5.00 -1.04 -13.46
N ASN A 99 -4.66 -0.16 -12.53
CA ASN A 99 -4.98 -0.31 -11.11
C ASN A 99 -5.56 1.01 -10.59
N SER A 100 -6.70 0.93 -9.90
CA SER A 100 -7.33 2.07 -9.21
C SER A 100 -7.71 1.63 -7.80
N HIS A 101 -7.17 2.31 -6.80
CA HIS A 101 -7.38 1.97 -5.39
C HIS A 101 -7.63 3.21 -4.55
N TYR A 102 -8.48 3.06 -3.54
CA TYR A 102 -8.54 3.98 -2.41
C TYR A 102 -8.21 3.24 -1.11
N GLY A 103 -7.68 3.98 -0.13
CA GLY A 103 -7.36 3.43 1.17
C GLY A 103 -7.52 4.45 2.28
N VAL A 104 -7.93 3.96 3.44
CA VAL A 104 -8.03 4.73 4.68
C VAL A 104 -7.01 4.18 5.66
N LYS A 105 -6.21 5.05 6.26
CA LYS A 105 -5.24 4.69 7.30
C LYS A 105 -5.56 5.48 8.56
N VAL A 106 -5.55 4.79 9.70
CA VAL A 106 -5.72 5.39 11.02
C VAL A 106 -4.58 4.90 11.90
N PHE A 107 -3.94 5.83 12.60
CA PHE A 107 -2.90 5.56 13.58
C PHE A 107 -3.27 6.17 14.91
N GLY A 108 -3.01 5.45 15.99
CA GLY A 108 -3.11 5.99 17.34
C GLY A 108 -2.16 5.32 18.31
N ASN A 109 -1.89 5.99 19.43
CA ASN A 109 -0.98 5.53 20.48
C ASN A 109 -1.46 5.92 21.88
N SER A 110 -0.75 5.45 22.91
CA SER A 110 -1.09 5.70 24.32
C SER A 110 -0.83 7.13 24.81
N HIS A 111 -0.22 8.01 24.01
CA HIS A 111 -0.12 9.44 24.31
C HIS A 111 -1.38 10.23 23.91
N GLY A 112 -2.38 9.54 23.35
CA GLY A 112 -3.68 10.13 22.99
C GLY A 112 -3.76 10.59 21.53
N MET A 113 -2.73 10.35 20.72
CA MET A 113 -2.81 10.63 19.29
C MET A 113 -3.80 9.64 18.66
N LEU A 114 -4.72 10.15 17.84
CA LEU A 114 -5.60 9.35 16.99
C LEU A 114 -5.92 10.17 15.74
N GLN A 115 -5.19 9.90 14.66
CA GLN A 115 -5.31 10.63 13.40
C GLN A 115 -5.43 9.64 12.24
N GLY A 116 -6.09 10.08 11.17
CA GLY A 116 -6.26 9.27 9.98
C GLY A 116 -6.34 10.12 8.73
N TYR A 117 -6.10 9.48 7.59
CA TYR A 117 -6.21 10.12 6.29
C TYR A 117 -6.65 9.11 5.25
N CYS A 118 -7.30 9.63 4.21
CA CYS A 118 -7.65 8.89 3.01
C CYS A 118 -6.62 9.15 1.93
N SER A 119 -6.42 8.20 1.02
CA SER A 119 -5.61 8.43 -0.17
C SER A 119 -6.05 7.56 -1.33
N THR A 120 -5.82 8.05 -2.55
CA THR A 120 -6.00 7.28 -3.78
C THR A 120 -4.67 7.06 -4.50
N ARG A 121 -4.64 6.03 -5.34
CA ARG A 121 -3.53 5.72 -6.23
C ARG A 121 -4.06 5.01 -7.47
N HIS A 122 -3.76 5.60 -8.61
CA HIS A 122 -4.10 5.09 -9.94
C HIS A 122 -2.81 4.85 -10.71
N SER A 123 -2.70 3.73 -11.42
CA SER A 123 -1.55 3.45 -12.27
C SER A 123 -1.95 2.70 -13.53
N LEU A 124 -1.25 2.98 -14.62
CA LEU A 124 -1.40 2.32 -15.91
C LEU A 124 -0.01 1.92 -16.41
N SER A 125 0.12 0.70 -16.91
CA SER A 125 1.38 0.18 -17.47
C SER A 125 1.14 -0.77 -18.64
N SER A 126 2.16 -0.97 -19.46
CA SER A 126 2.21 -2.01 -20.49
C SER A 126 3.62 -2.59 -20.57
N CYS A 127 3.72 -3.89 -20.84
CA CYS A 127 4.99 -4.61 -20.96
C CYS A 127 4.99 -5.41 -22.28
N VAL A 128 6.01 -5.23 -23.11
CA VAL A 128 6.11 -5.87 -24.42
C VAL A 128 7.47 -6.51 -24.63
N ILE A 129 7.55 -7.42 -25.60
CA ILE A 129 8.75 -8.18 -25.92
C ILE A 129 9.06 -7.97 -27.40
N ALA A 130 10.29 -7.56 -27.70
CA ALA A 130 10.79 -7.43 -29.04
C ALA A 130 11.80 -8.54 -29.36
N GLU A 131 11.86 -8.93 -30.63
CA GLU A 131 12.81 -9.92 -31.13
C GLU A 131 13.61 -9.35 -32.31
N GLU A 132 14.92 -9.52 -32.29
CA GLU A 132 15.80 -9.22 -33.41
C GLU A 132 16.94 -10.25 -33.45
N ASN A 133 17.19 -10.86 -34.61
CA ASN A 133 18.28 -11.81 -34.83
C ASN A 133 18.29 -13.04 -33.91
N GLY A 134 17.12 -13.43 -33.38
CA GLY A 134 16.97 -14.54 -32.43
C GLY A 134 17.14 -14.15 -30.96
N ASP A 135 17.46 -12.89 -30.69
CA ASP A 135 17.52 -12.35 -29.33
C ASP A 135 16.16 -11.72 -28.97
N MET A 136 15.64 -12.07 -27.79
CA MET A 136 14.41 -11.51 -27.25
C MET A 136 14.71 -10.60 -26.06
N GLU A 137 14.14 -9.40 -26.09
CA GLU A 137 14.28 -8.41 -25.03
C GLU A 137 12.90 -7.92 -24.56
N ARG A 138 12.82 -7.62 -23.27
CA ARG A 138 11.58 -7.20 -22.61
C ARG A 138 11.79 -5.89 -21.87
N ASP A 139 10.89 -4.94 -22.08
CA ASP A 139 10.84 -3.72 -21.29
C ASP A 139 9.39 -3.24 -21.08
N TYR A 140 9.20 -2.28 -20.19
CA TYR A 140 7.90 -1.77 -19.78
C TYR A 140 7.89 -0.26 -19.59
N ALA A 141 6.70 0.32 -19.66
CA ALA A 141 6.45 1.71 -19.29
C ALA A 141 5.26 1.80 -18.33
N TYR A 142 5.22 2.83 -17.49
CA TYR A 142 4.12 3.08 -16.59
C TYR A 142 3.90 4.56 -16.30
N THR A 143 2.68 4.90 -15.89
CA THR A 143 2.30 6.18 -15.27
C THR A 143 1.60 5.91 -13.95
N ILE A 144 1.74 6.83 -13.00
CA ILE A 144 1.17 6.72 -11.66
C ILE A 144 0.81 8.09 -11.10
N GLY A 145 -0.39 8.19 -10.51
CA GLY A 145 -0.93 9.44 -9.98
C GLY A 145 -1.90 9.21 -8.83
N ARG A 146 -2.25 10.29 -8.12
CA ARG A 146 -3.35 10.26 -7.14
C ARG A 146 -4.69 10.64 -7.77
N ALA A 147 -4.65 11.55 -8.73
CA ALA A 147 -5.74 11.85 -9.64
C ALA A 147 -5.52 11.11 -10.96
N MET A 148 -6.61 10.80 -11.67
CA MET A 148 -6.58 10.26 -13.03
C MET A 148 -6.32 11.35 -14.07
#